data_AF-A0AAN6R3V4-F1
#
_entry.id   AF-A0AAN6R3V4-F1
#
_cell.length_a   1.000
_cell.length_b   1.000
_cell.length_c   1.000
_cell.angle_alpha   90.00
_cell.angle_beta   90.00
_cell.angle_gamma   90.00
#
_symmetry.space_group_name_H-M   'P 1'
#
loop_
_entity.id
_entity.type
_entity.pdbx_description
1 polymer ?
#
loop_
_entity_poly.entity_id
_entity_poly.type
_entity_poly.pdbx_seq_one_letter_code
_entity_poly.pdbx_strand_id
1 'polypeptide(L)'
;MSSPERKETPKTSQAQPPETPKPPLTPRQQERQQELHSLTKSITEKRKKLRPKRSFSKPYWYTTRDILQDEIKRNEVHLKNALEAFILSRAPGSWKDDPTVRVIYADRQRLLYKDRQFKKHMERLAGDGDDVDARSQRRAFFEQFTAGRLGLDIVAGAGKRDSNDQSKFRDSMIEAYACRHPDGEPRSDELWCPIVSAWVYKAHTKAGHLFSYKHGQDTMTAIFGQTEEPELFHPRNGLIMFNPIEDMFDCGFLVIIPDIPNDNPTADDIRRWQTTHPREYKLHILDMNHPTASKPVGTIQNKMWKDLHGKRLEFRSDARPRARYLYFHYLTQILRYAWHERFKGEILRETEMEKNVWATPGRYIKRSFIRAFIEEVGHEYEHLFWGPEEGGPQDQDDFDDCFLQACVDQVEYNLRKKTPEDDDDDDDDEEEEEEEDDDDESEGETAGPSHAHPATNPDDSTLSN
;
A
#
# COMPACT_ATOMS: atom_id res chain seq x y z
N MET A 1 -47.80 -12.05 -14.52
CA MET A 1 -47.06 -13.30 -14.27
C MET A 1 -46.86 -13.39 -12.77
N SER A 2 -47.60 -14.30 -12.12
CA SER A 2 -47.73 -14.38 -10.66
C SER A 2 -46.48 -14.95 -10.00
N SER A 3 -45.96 -14.23 -8.99
CA SER A 3 -44.89 -14.69 -8.11
C SER A 3 -45.29 -15.95 -7.33
N PRO A 4 -44.42 -16.96 -7.21
CA PRO A 4 -44.72 -18.13 -6.41
C PRO A 4 -44.56 -17.82 -4.91
N GLU A 5 -45.62 -18.08 -4.15
CA GLU A 5 -45.63 -18.09 -2.68
C GLU A 5 -44.58 -19.06 -2.13
N ARG A 6 -43.62 -18.53 -1.38
CA ARG A 6 -42.70 -19.33 -0.55
C ARG A 6 -43.49 -19.92 0.62
N LYS A 7 -43.78 -21.22 0.56
CA LYS A 7 -44.22 -22.00 1.72
C LYS A 7 -43.06 -22.10 2.73
N GLU A 8 -43.18 -21.38 3.84
CA GLU A 8 -42.30 -21.56 4.99
C GLU A 8 -42.49 -22.96 5.57
N THR A 9 -41.40 -23.74 5.62
CA THR A 9 -41.40 -25.04 6.30
C THR A 9 -41.33 -24.82 7.81
N PRO A 10 -42.10 -25.56 8.64
CA PRO A 10 -42.06 -25.41 10.07
C PRO A 10 -40.68 -25.78 10.60
N LYS A 11 -40.00 -24.84 11.28
CA LYS A 11 -38.77 -25.12 12.03
C LYS A 11 -39.09 -26.14 13.12
N THR A 12 -38.77 -27.41 12.87
CA THR A 12 -38.77 -28.44 13.90
C THR A 12 -37.69 -28.09 14.91
N SER A 13 -38.11 -27.50 16.03
CA SER A 13 -37.25 -27.24 17.20
C SER A 13 -36.83 -28.59 17.77
N GLN A 14 -35.69 -29.11 17.32
CA GLN A 14 -35.03 -30.22 17.99
C GLN A 14 -34.57 -29.70 19.35
N ALA A 15 -35.28 -30.09 20.40
CA ALA A 15 -34.87 -29.84 21.77
C ALA A 15 -33.47 -30.43 21.97
N GLN A 16 -32.47 -29.56 22.13
CA GLN A 16 -31.13 -30.00 22.48
C GLN A 16 -31.21 -30.81 23.78
N PRO A 17 -30.64 -32.02 23.83
CA PRO A 17 -30.62 -32.80 25.05
C PRO A 17 -29.98 -31.98 26.18
N PRO A 18 -30.49 -32.09 27.42
CA PRO A 18 -29.99 -31.30 28.53
C PRO A 18 -28.48 -31.53 28.69
N GLU A 19 -27.68 -30.46 28.56
CA GLU A 19 -26.24 -30.53 28.79
C GLU A 19 -26.00 -31.10 30.19
N THR A 20 -25.29 -32.23 30.25
CA THR A 20 -24.87 -32.80 31.53
C THR A 20 -23.96 -31.79 32.25
N PRO A 21 -24.15 -31.56 33.56
CA PRO A 21 -23.34 -30.60 34.31
C PRO A 21 -21.87 -30.99 34.23
N LYS A 22 -21.03 -30.07 33.74
CA LYS A 22 -19.59 -30.29 33.65
C LYS A 22 -19.02 -30.54 35.05
N PRO A 23 -18.17 -31.57 35.24
CA PRO A 23 -17.57 -31.85 36.54
C PRO A 23 -16.76 -30.64 37.04
N PRO A 24 -16.73 -30.40 38.37
CA PRO A 24 -15.98 -29.30 38.95
C PRO A 24 -14.50 -29.41 38.59
N LEU A 25 -13.89 -28.28 38.24
CA LEU A 25 -12.49 -28.18 37.90
C LEU A 25 -11.62 -28.53 39.11
N THR A 26 -10.56 -29.29 38.88
CA THR A 26 -9.53 -29.54 39.90
C THR A 26 -8.84 -28.22 40.29
N PRO A 27 -8.28 -28.09 41.52
CA PRO A 27 -7.55 -26.89 41.93
C PRO A 27 -6.48 -26.46 40.92
N ARG A 28 -5.73 -27.42 40.37
CA ARG A 28 -4.71 -27.19 39.34
C ARG A 28 -5.28 -26.66 38.02
N GLN A 29 -6.51 -27.03 37.67
CA GLN A 29 -7.20 -26.49 36.49
C GLN A 29 -7.72 -25.08 36.76
N GLN A 30 -8.19 -24.80 37.97
CA GLN A 30 -8.62 -23.46 38.38
C GLN A 30 -7.44 -22.47 38.36
N GLU A 31 -6.28 -22.86 38.89
CA GLU A 31 -5.04 -22.08 38.83
C GLU A 31 -4.65 -21.73 37.38
N ARG A 32 -4.67 -22.74 36.48
CA ARG A 32 -4.36 -22.52 35.06
C ARG A 32 -5.38 -21.63 34.35
N GLN A 33 -6.66 -21.70 34.72
CA GLN A 33 -7.67 -20.78 34.18
C GLN A 33 -7.45 -19.35 34.66
N GLN A 34 -7.11 -19.16 35.93
CA GLN A 34 -6.74 -17.84 36.47
C GLN A 34 -5.49 -17.29 35.77
N GLU A 35 -4.48 -18.14 35.53
CA GLU A 35 -3.28 -17.78 34.80
C GLU A 35 -3.58 -17.36 33.35
N LEU A 36 -4.41 -18.13 32.62
CA LEU A 36 -4.86 -17.77 31.27
C LEU A 36 -5.61 -16.43 31.24
N HIS A 37 -6.48 -16.20 32.22
CA HIS A 37 -7.22 -14.94 32.33
C HIS A 37 -6.27 -13.76 32.59
N SER A 38 -5.35 -13.91 33.53
CA SER A 38 -4.28 -12.95 33.84
C SER A 38 -3.45 -12.60 32.61
N LEU A 39 -2.93 -13.61 31.90
CA LEU A 39 -2.12 -13.42 30.69
C LEU A 39 -2.91 -12.73 29.57
N THR A 40 -4.17 -13.13 29.36
CA THR A 40 -5.04 -12.50 28.36
C THR A 40 -5.28 -11.02 28.66
N LYS A 41 -5.50 -10.68 29.93
CA LYS A 41 -5.63 -9.29 30.39
C LYS A 41 -4.33 -8.51 30.17
N SER A 42 -3.20 -9.06 30.58
CA SER A 42 -1.86 -8.45 30.38
C SER A 42 -1.55 -8.17 28.90
N ILE A 43 -1.76 -9.17 28.03
CA ILE A 43 -1.61 -9.03 26.58
C ILE A 43 -2.49 -7.89 26.05
N THR A 44 -3.77 -7.85 26.48
CA THR A 44 -4.72 -6.83 26.04
C THR A 44 -4.29 -5.42 26.48
N GLU A 45 -3.81 -5.26 27.71
CA GLU A 45 -3.33 -3.99 28.25
C GLU A 45 -2.04 -3.53 27.56
N LYS A 46 -1.06 -4.42 27.36
CA LYS A 46 0.17 -4.11 26.63
C LYS A 46 -0.12 -3.75 25.17
N ARG A 47 -1.02 -4.48 24.48
CA ARG A 47 -1.47 -4.13 23.12
C ARG A 47 -2.16 -2.77 23.03
N LYS A 48 -2.90 -2.35 24.06
CA LYS A 48 -3.47 -1.00 24.14
C LYS A 48 -2.39 0.08 24.23
N LYS A 49 -1.31 -0.18 24.97
CA LYS A 49 -0.13 0.71 25.09
C LYS A 49 0.71 0.75 23.81
N LEU A 50 0.71 -0.34 23.03
CA LEU A 50 1.35 -0.44 21.73
C LEU A 50 0.60 0.41 20.68
N ARG A 51 0.75 1.73 20.76
CA ARG A 51 0.43 2.63 19.65
C ARG A 51 1.74 2.99 18.95
N PRO A 52 1.90 2.72 17.64
CA PRO A 52 3.03 3.25 16.89
C PRO A 52 3.00 4.76 17.07
N LYS A 53 3.98 5.31 17.80
CA LYS A 53 3.98 6.72 18.19
C LYS A 53 4.69 7.63 17.20
N ARG A 54 5.10 7.08 16.05
CA ARG A 54 5.70 7.69 14.85
C ARG A 54 6.82 6.83 14.25
N SER A 55 7.38 5.90 15.03
CA SER A 55 8.33 4.90 14.54
C SER A 55 8.28 3.64 15.40
N PHE A 56 8.94 2.60 14.93
CA PHE A 56 9.19 1.39 15.70
C PHE A 56 10.37 1.59 16.65
N SER A 57 10.18 2.50 17.61
CA SER A 57 11.18 2.87 18.60
C SER A 57 11.62 1.69 19.50
N LYS A 58 12.75 1.84 20.20
CA LYS A 58 13.18 0.90 21.26
C LYS A 58 12.01 0.53 22.21
N PRO A 59 11.28 1.48 22.83
CA PRO A 59 10.11 1.16 23.66
C PRO A 59 9.01 0.34 22.97
N TYR A 60 8.79 0.57 21.66
CA TYR A 60 7.84 -0.23 20.89
C TYR A 60 8.28 -1.68 20.88
N TRP A 61 9.53 -1.96 20.47
CA TRP A 61 10.04 -3.33 20.38
C TRP A 61 10.12 -4.05 21.72
N TYR A 62 10.49 -3.34 22.80
CA TYR A 62 10.41 -3.90 24.16
C TYR A 62 8.98 -4.31 24.52
N THR A 63 8.00 -3.43 24.26
CA THR A 63 6.59 -3.73 24.54
C THR A 63 6.07 -4.88 23.67
N THR A 64 6.44 -4.93 22.39
CA THR A 64 6.09 -6.02 21.47
C THR A 64 6.65 -7.36 21.96
N ARG A 65 7.91 -7.39 22.38
CA ARG A 65 8.51 -8.59 22.96
C ARG A 65 7.84 -9.00 24.28
N ASP A 66 7.50 -8.04 25.14
CA ASP A 66 6.77 -8.31 26.38
C ASP A 66 5.38 -8.91 26.13
N ILE A 67 4.70 -8.52 25.06
CA ILE A 67 3.45 -9.15 24.61
C ILE A 67 3.72 -10.58 24.18
N LEU A 68 4.75 -10.78 23.34
CA LEU A 68 5.11 -12.09 22.81
C LEU A 68 5.50 -13.08 23.92
N GLN A 69 6.20 -12.63 24.95
CA GLN A 69 6.53 -13.47 26.11
C GLN A 69 5.28 -13.90 26.90
N ASP A 70 4.30 -13.02 27.04
CA ASP A 70 3.01 -13.40 27.65
C ASP A 70 2.24 -14.38 26.77
N GLU A 71 2.33 -14.25 25.43
CA GLU A 71 1.75 -15.21 24.49
C GLU A 71 2.41 -16.58 24.55
N ILE A 72 3.75 -16.64 24.66
CA ILE A 72 4.49 -17.90 24.88
C ILE A 72 4.01 -18.57 26.16
N LYS A 73 3.94 -17.84 27.28
CA LYS A 73 3.42 -18.37 28.55
C LYS A 73 1.99 -18.86 28.42
N ARG A 74 1.13 -18.10 27.74
CA ARG A 74 -0.28 -18.48 27.51
C ARG A 74 -0.36 -19.78 26.70
N ASN A 75 0.43 -19.89 25.64
CA ASN A 75 0.53 -21.10 24.83
C ASN A 75 1.03 -22.30 25.68
N GLU A 76 1.99 -22.10 26.57
CA GLU A 76 2.46 -23.15 27.49
C GLU A 76 1.36 -23.64 28.45
N VAL A 77 0.49 -22.76 28.95
CA VAL A 77 -0.67 -23.16 29.76
C VAL A 77 -1.68 -23.94 28.91
N HIS A 78 -1.95 -23.51 27.68
CA HIS A 78 -2.79 -24.27 26.75
C HIS A 78 -2.22 -25.65 26.46
N LEU A 79 -0.91 -25.77 26.24
CA LEU A 79 -0.23 -27.04 26.00
C LEU A 79 -0.37 -27.97 27.21
N LYS A 80 -0.17 -27.46 28.44
CA LYS A 80 -0.38 -28.23 29.69
C LYS A 80 -1.82 -28.73 29.80
N ASN A 81 -2.80 -27.88 29.49
CA ASN A 81 -4.22 -28.26 29.49
C ASN A 81 -4.54 -29.34 28.45
N ALA A 82 -4.02 -29.20 27.23
CA ALA A 82 -4.23 -30.18 26.16
C ALA A 82 -3.58 -31.53 26.48
N LEU A 83 -2.36 -31.53 27.02
CA LEU A 83 -1.67 -32.75 27.44
C LEU A 83 -2.41 -33.47 28.58
N GLU A 84 -2.91 -32.74 29.57
CA GLU A 84 -3.71 -33.34 30.64
C GLU A 84 -5.03 -33.91 30.12
N ALA A 85 -5.71 -33.21 29.22
CA ALA A 85 -6.92 -33.72 28.58
C ALA A 85 -6.67 -35.01 27.78
N PHE A 86 -5.54 -35.07 27.05
CA PHE A 86 -5.10 -36.28 26.35
C PHE A 86 -4.81 -37.44 27.31
N ILE A 87 -4.15 -37.18 28.43
CA ILE A 87 -3.87 -38.20 29.45
C ILE A 87 -5.18 -38.72 30.07
N LEU A 88 -6.13 -37.83 30.35
CA LEU A 88 -7.42 -38.19 30.96
C LEU A 88 -8.34 -38.95 30.01
N SER A 89 -8.30 -38.66 28.70
CA SER A 89 -9.09 -39.39 27.70
C SER A 89 -8.62 -40.82 27.49
N ARG A 90 -7.42 -41.17 27.99
CA ARG A 90 -6.76 -42.48 27.80
C ARG A 90 -6.69 -42.87 26.32
N ALA A 91 -6.60 -41.89 25.43
CA ALA A 91 -6.47 -42.15 24.00
C ALA A 91 -5.22 -43.00 23.74
N PRO A 92 -5.33 -44.08 22.95
CA PRO A 92 -4.15 -44.82 22.51
C PRO A 92 -3.32 -43.97 21.55
N GLY A 93 -2.00 -43.94 21.73
CA GLY A 93 -1.07 -43.24 20.85
C GLY A 93 -0.13 -42.28 21.57
N SER A 94 0.69 -41.55 20.80
CA SER A 94 1.52 -40.48 21.34
C SER A 94 0.71 -39.19 21.41
N TRP A 95 0.94 -38.37 22.44
CA TRP A 95 0.40 -37.00 22.47
C TRP A 95 0.85 -36.18 21.26
N LYS A 96 1.96 -36.55 20.61
CA LYS A 96 2.46 -35.91 19.40
C LYS A 96 1.54 -36.12 18.20
N ASP A 97 0.73 -37.17 18.23
CA ASP A 97 -0.23 -37.52 17.17
C ASP A 97 -1.58 -36.81 17.38
N ASP A 98 -1.81 -36.24 18.57
CA ASP A 98 -3.01 -35.46 18.85
C ASP A 98 -3.00 -34.15 18.03
N PRO A 99 -4.05 -33.89 17.21
CA PRO A 99 -4.07 -32.72 16.32
C PRO A 99 -4.09 -31.41 17.09
N THR A 100 -4.74 -31.37 18.26
CA THR A 100 -4.83 -30.17 19.10
C THR A 100 -3.46 -29.85 19.69
N VAL A 101 -2.79 -30.86 20.25
CA VAL A 101 -1.45 -30.68 20.82
C VAL A 101 -0.44 -30.28 19.74
N ARG A 102 -0.53 -30.87 18.54
CA ARG A 102 0.34 -30.53 17.41
C ARG A 102 0.20 -29.08 16.98
N VAL A 103 -1.03 -28.56 16.88
CA VAL A 103 -1.28 -27.15 16.52
C VAL A 103 -0.71 -26.21 17.58
N ILE A 104 -0.96 -26.48 18.87
CA ILE A 104 -0.44 -25.65 19.98
C ILE A 104 1.09 -25.67 19.99
N TYR A 105 1.70 -26.84 19.80
CA TYR A 105 3.15 -26.99 19.76
C TYR A 105 3.79 -26.25 18.59
N ALA A 106 3.20 -26.33 17.39
CA ALA A 106 3.67 -25.58 16.22
C ALA A 106 3.59 -24.07 16.48
N ASP A 107 2.49 -23.59 17.06
CA ASP A 107 2.33 -22.18 17.45
C ASP A 107 3.40 -21.75 18.47
N ARG A 108 3.72 -22.60 19.46
CA ARG A 108 4.83 -22.34 20.40
C ARG A 108 6.16 -22.15 19.70
N GLN A 109 6.49 -23.02 18.74
CA GLN A 109 7.76 -22.92 18.01
C GLN A 109 7.81 -21.63 17.18
N ARG A 110 6.70 -21.23 16.56
CA ARG A 110 6.57 -19.95 15.87
C ARG A 110 6.84 -18.77 16.81
N LEU A 111 6.19 -18.75 17.99
CA LEU A 111 6.37 -17.66 18.97
C LEU A 111 7.81 -17.58 19.49
N LEU A 112 8.46 -18.73 19.76
CA LEU A 112 9.86 -18.77 20.19
C LEU A 112 10.84 -18.29 19.10
N TYR A 113 10.55 -18.60 17.83
CA TYR A 113 11.31 -18.05 16.71
C TYR A 113 11.20 -16.52 16.66
N LYS A 114 9.98 -15.98 16.79
CA LYS A 114 9.74 -14.53 16.85
C LYS A 114 10.48 -13.87 18.01
N ASP A 115 10.52 -14.47 19.20
CA ASP A 115 11.22 -13.87 20.36
C ASP A 115 12.71 -13.75 20.09
N ARG A 116 13.32 -14.75 19.43
CA ARG A 116 14.71 -14.67 18.99
C ARG A 116 14.93 -13.55 17.98
N GLN A 117 14.04 -13.40 17.01
CA GLN A 117 14.10 -12.33 16.00
C GLN A 117 14.01 -10.94 16.64
N PHE A 118 13.03 -10.72 17.53
CA PHE A 118 12.89 -9.45 18.24
C PHE A 118 14.06 -9.18 19.19
N LYS A 119 14.59 -10.21 19.86
CA LYS A 119 15.77 -10.06 20.72
C LYS A 119 16.96 -9.55 19.93
N LYS A 120 17.28 -10.18 18.80
CA LYS A 120 18.37 -9.74 17.93
C LYS A 120 18.13 -8.35 17.35
N HIS A 121 16.88 -8.03 16.99
CA HIS A 121 16.52 -6.69 16.51
C HIS A 121 16.75 -5.62 17.60
N MET A 122 16.35 -5.88 18.84
CA MET A 122 16.64 -4.98 19.96
C MET A 122 18.14 -4.86 20.25
N GLU A 123 18.92 -5.94 20.12
CA GLU A 123 20.38 -5.91 20.24
C GLU A 123 21.00 -5.01 19.15
N ARG A 124 20.51 -5.09 17.89
CA ARG A 124 20.91 -4.18 16.80
C ARG A 124 20.59 -2.72 17.11
N LEU A 125 19.43 -2.45 17.69
CA LEU A 125 19.07 -1.09 18.13
C LEU A 125 19.90 -0.63 19.33
N ALA A 126 20.35 -1.55 20.19
CA ALA A 126 21.09 -1.25 21.41
C ALA A 126 22.60 -1.14 21.24
N GLY A 127 23.19 -1.67 20.15
CA GLY A 127 24.64 -1.62 19.95
C GLY A 127 25.19 -0.18 19.92
N ASP A 128 26.21 0.11 20.72
CA ASP A 128 26.87 1.41 20.88
C ASP A 128 28.11 1.60 19.97
N GLY A 129 28.12 0.99 18.78
CA GLY A 129 29.26 1.12 17.83
C GLY A 129 29.31 2.44 17.06
N ASP A 130 30.40 2.71 16.33
CA ASP A 130 30.68 3.95 15.58
C ASP A 130 29.57 4.42 14.59
N ASP A 131 28.56 3.59 14.30
CA ASP A 131 27.35 3.88 13.49
C ASP A 131 26.15 4.33 14.37
N VAL A 132 26.35 4.88 15.57
CA VAL A 132 25.23 5.41 16.40
C VAL A 132 24.63 6.67 15.77
N ASP A 133 25.46 7.60 15.29
CA ASP A 133 25.00 8.87 14.73
C ASP A 133 24.26 8.65 13.41
N ALA A 134 24.81 7.84 12.52
CA ALA A 134 24.20 7.47 11.26
C ALA A 134 22.89 6.66 11.46
N ARG A 135 22.79 5.75 12.45
CA ARG A 135 21.50 5.14 12.84
C ARG A 135 20.49 6.15 13.38
N SER A 136 20.94 7.09 14.20
CA SER A 136 20.10 8.15 14.75
C SER A 136 19.51 9.01 13.62
N GLN A 137 20.34 9.40 12.65
CA GLN A 137 19.92 10.14 11.47
C GLN A 137 18.99 9.32 10.57
N ARG A 138 19.28 8.04 10.30
CA ARG A 138 18.38 7.12 9.55
C ARG A 138 17.00 7.05 10.20
N ARG A 139 16.97 6.92 11.52
CA ARG A 139 15.73 6.86 12.27
C ARG A 139 15.00 8.19 12.34
N ALA A 140 15.71 9.32 12.47
CA ALA A 140 15.12 10.65 12.41
C ALA A 140 14.52 10.92 11.02
N PHE A 141 15.25 10.56 9.96
CA PHE A 141 14.77 10.61 8.59
C PHE A 141 13.49 9.79 8.44
N PHE A 142 13.49 8.52 8.87
CA PHE A 142 12.30 7.68 8.79
C PHE A 142 11.17 8.24 9.66
N GLU A 143 11.40 8.62 10.91
CA GLU A 143 10.41 9.28 11.78
C GLU A 143 9.78 10.53 11.12
N GLN A 144 10.49 11.23 10.25
CA GLN A 144 9.95 12.39 9.54
C GLN A 144 9.27 11.98 8.23
N PHE A 145 9.90 11.10 7.45
CA PHE A 145 9.44 10.58 6.16
C PHE A 145 8.19 9.69 6.29
N THR A 146 8.04 9.04 7.43
CA THR A 146 6.93 8.13 7.68
C THR A 146 5.93 8.80 8.63
N ALA A 147 6.41 9.48 9.67
CA ALA A 147 5.54 9.94 10.74
C ALA A 147 5.24 11.43 10.78
N GLY A 148 5.92 12.21 9.95
CA GLY A 148 5.56 13.59 9.73
C GLY A 148 4.25 13.67 8.97
N ARG A 149 3.49 14.75 9.23
CA ARG A 149 2.59 15.33 8.23
C ARG A 149 3.29 15.35 6.85
N LEU A 150 4.60 15.63 6.79
CA LEU A 150 5.49 15.65 5.63
C LEU A 150 5.61 14.35 4.78
N GLY A 151 5.27 13.19 5.34
CA GLY A 151 5.71 11.90 4.80
C GLY A 151 4.62 11.09 4.10
N LEU A 152 3.55 10.82 4.84
CA LEU A 152 2.48 9.93 4.39
C LEU A 152 1.15 10.62 4.06
N ASP A 153 0.98 11.94 4.33
CA ASP A 153 -0.23 12.63 3.85
C ASP A 153 -0.27 14.18 3.74
N ILE A 154 0.76 14.98 3.98
CA ILE A 154 0.65 16.47 3.98
C ILE A 154 1.83 17.18 3.28
N VAL A 155 1.48 18.27 2.60
CA VAL A 155 2.31 19.25 1.88
C VAL A 155 3.72 19.36 2.47
N ALA A 156 4.70 18.85 1.75
CA ALA A 156 6.12 19.02 2.05
C ALA A 156 6.74 19.95 1.00
N GLY A 157 7.54 20.91 1.47
CA GLY A 157 8.68 21.57 0.80
C GLY A 157 8.49 22.34 -0.50
N ALA A 158 7.74 21.80 -1.47
CA ALA A 158 7.65 22.32 -2.82
C ALA A 158 6.66 23.50 -2.99
N GLY A 159 5.89 23.84 -1.94
CA GLY A 159 4.83 24.85 -2.01
C GLY A 159 3.55 24.34 -2.69
N LYS A 160 2.61 25.26 -3.01
CA LYS A 160 1.48 24.96 -3.90
C LYS A 160 2.05 24.45 -5.22
N ARG A 161 1.46 23.38 -5.77
CA ARG A 161 1.90 22.82 -7.06
C ARG A 161 1.71 23.87 -8.15
N ASP A 162 2.72 24.05 -9.00
CA ASP A 162 2.53 24.81 -10.25
C ASP A 162 1.56 24.03 -11.16
N SER A 163 0.44 24.65 -11.52
CA SER A 163 -0.56 24.06 -12.42
C SER A 163 -0.01 23.82 -13.82
N ASN A 164 0.96 24.62 -14.26
CA ASN A 164 1.64 24.48 -15.53
C ASN A 164 2.51 23.21 -15.56
N ASP A 165 3.30 22.98 -14.51
CA ASP A 165 4.13 21.77 -14.41
C ASP A 165 3.30 20.50 -14.32
N GLN A 166 2.17 20.54 -13.60
CA GLN A 166 1.22 19.42 -13.56
C GLN A 166 0.61 19.13 -14.93
N SER A 167 0.22 20.17 -15.67
CA SER A 167 -0.36 20.05 -17.01
C SER A 167 0.66 19.46 -17.98
N LYS A 168 1.88 19.99 -18.00
CA LYS A 168 2.99 19.47 -18.81
C LYS A 168 3.35 18.03 -18.45
N PHE A 169 3.40 17.70 -17.17
CA PHE A 169 3.66 16.34 -16.71
C PHE A 169 2.59 15.38 -17.22
N ARG A 170 1.31 15.74 -17.08
CA ARG A 170 0.19 14.96 -17.60
C ARG A 170 0.29 14.77 -19.11
N ASP A 171 0.53 15.84 -19.88
CA ASP A 171 0.62 15.78 -21.33
C ASP A 171 1.79 14.91 -21.79
N SER A 172 2.96 15.05 -21.16
CA SER A 172 4.13 14.22 -21.46
C SER A 172 3.89 12.73 -21.21
N MET A 173 3.09 12.37 -20.19
CA MET A 173 2.68 10.98 -19.97
C MET A 173 1.68 10.49 -21.00
N ILE A 174 0.70 11.31 -21.36
CA ILE A 174 -0.29 10.96 -22.39
C ILE A 174 0.42 10.63 -23.70
N GLU A 175 1.43 11.42 -24.07
CA GLU A 175 2.26 11.19 -25.25
C GLU A 175 3.14 9.95 -25.09
N ALA A 176 3.95 9.87 -24.03
CA ALA A 176 4.92 8.78 -23.85
C ALA A 176 4.25 7.40 -23.80
N TYR A 177 3.11 7.28 -23.13
CA TYR A 177 2.38 6.01 -22.99
C TYR A 177 1.35 5.76 -24.10
N ALA A 178 1.26 6.65 -25.11
CA ALA A 178 0.25 6.59 -26.17
C ALA A 178 -1.18 6.43 -25.60
N CYS A 179 -1.54 7.26 -24.62
CA CYS A 179 -2.81 7.16 -23.91
C CYS A 179 -4.02 7.71 -24.69
N ARG A 180 -3.83 8.21 -25.92
CA ARG A 180 -4.92 8.68 -26.80
C ARG A 180 -5.36 7.55 -27.73
N HIS A 181 -6.61 7.60 -28.19
CA HIS A 181 -7.11 6.64 -29.18
C HIS A 181 -6.25 6.67 -30.46
N PRO A 182 -5.88 5.50 -31.02
CA PRO A 182 -5.01 5.40 -32.19
C PRO A 182 -5.67 5.95 -33.46
N ASP A 183 -6.99 5.92 -33.52
CA ASP A 183 -7.76 6.29 -34.71
C ASP A 183 -7.87 7.82 -34.88
N GLY A 184 -7.28 8.59 -33.95
CA GLY A 184 -7.20 10.04 -34.04
C GLY A 184 -8.57 10.73 -33.99
N GLU A 185 -9.64 10.02 -33.62
CA GLU A 185 -10.97 10.59 -33.51
C GLU A 185 -10.93 11.79 -32.54
N PRO A 186 -11.14 13.03 -33.03
CA PRO A 186 -10.95 14.26 -32.26
C PRO A 186 -11.87 14.39 -31.03
N ARG A 187 -12.76 13.42 -30.81
CA ARG A 187 -13.87 13.44 -29.86
C ARG A 187 -13.81 12.39 -28.76
N SER A 188 -12.79 11.52 -28.74
CA SER A 188 -12.65 10.64 -27.59
C SER A 188 -12.09 11.45 -26.43
N ASP A 189 -12.97 11.97 -25.57
CA ASP A 189 -12.61 12.57 -24.29
C ASP A 189 -12.17 11.50 -23.28
N GLU A 190 -11.45 10.48 -23.76
CA GLU A 190 -11.04 9.30 -23.01
C GLU A 190 -9.53 9.12 -23.12
N LEU A 191 -8.94 8.66 -22.03
CA LEU A 191 -7.53 8.27 -21.95
C LEU A 191 -7.43 6.80 -21.56
N TRP A 192 -6.43 6.13 -22.10
CA TRP A 192 -6.12 4.76 -21.74
C TRP A 192 -5.48 4.70 -20.35
N CYS A 193 -6.10 3.96 -19.42
CA CYS A 193 -5.52 3.63 -18.13
C CYS A 193 -4.91 2.21 -18.17
N PRO A 194 -3.57 2.06 -18.06
CA PRO A 194 -2.89 0.77 -18.19
C PRO A 194 -3.20 -0.21 -17.05
N ILE A 195 -3.68 0.26 -15.90
CA ILE A 195 -4.00 -0.61 -14.75
C ILE A 195 -5.33 -1.34 -14.97
N VAL A 196 -6.38 -0.60 -15.34
CA VAL A 196 -7.70 -1.20 -15.60
C VAL A 196 -7.84 -1.78 -17.00
N SER A 197 -6.90 -1.46 -17.89
CA SER A 197 -6.89 -1.79 -19.32
C SER A 197 -8.17 -1.34 -20.00
N ALA A 198 -8.50 -0.07 -19.86
CA ALA A 198 -9.72 0.51 -20.41
C ALA A 198 -9.51 1.97 -20.78
N TRP A 199 -10.28 2.42 -21.75
CA TRP A 199 -10.52 3.84 -22.01
C TRP A 199 -11.40 4.41 -20.91
N VAL A 200 -11.00 5.55 -20.36
CA VAL A 200 -11.65 6.20 -19.24
C VAL A 200 -11.74 7.67 -19.55
N TYR A 201 -12.89 8.30 -19.31
CA TYR A 201 -13.06 9.74 -19.53
C TYR A 201 -11.93 10.55 -18.87
N LYS A 202 -11.43 11.56 -19.58
CA LYS A 202 -10.29 12.38 -19.17
C LYS A 202 -10.50 12.99 -17.80
N ALA A 203 -11.72 13.46 -17.50
CA ALA A 203 -12.14 13.99 -16.19
C ALA A 203 -12.00 12.96 -15.04
N HIS A 204 -12.05 11.67 -15.34
CA HIS A 204 -11.91 10.58 -14.38
C HIS A 204 -10.51 9.96 -14.36
N THR A 205 -9.52 10.63 -14.94
CA THR A 205 -8.13 10.16 -14.92
C THR A 205 -7.20 11.18 -14.31
N LYS A 206 -6.23 10.72 -13.52
CA LYS A 206 -5.17 11.52 -12.90
C LYS A 206 -3.79 11.13 -13.43
N ALA A 207 -2.89 12.11 -13.42
CA ALA A 207 -1.47 11.92 -13.62
C ALA A 207 -0.82 11.52 -12.27
N GLY A 208 -0.92 10.24 -11.92
CA GLY A 208 -0.45 9.71 -10.63
C GLY A 208 1.07 9.62 -10.58
N HIS A 209 1.68 10.23 -9.57
CA HIS A 209 3.12 10.11 -9.32
C HIS A 209 3.44 8.81 -8.58
N LEU A 210 4.52 8.13 -8.95
CA LEU A 210 5.04 6.95 -8.25
C LEU A 210 5.91 7.35 -7.05
N PHE A 211 6.77 8.35 -7.24
CA PHE A 211 7.41 9.10 -6.18
C PHE A 211 6.74 10.46 -6.04
N SER A 212 6.13 10.72 -4.88
CA SER A 212 5.32 11.91 -4.66
C SER A 212 6.09 13.19 -4.94
N TYR A 213 5.51 14.08 -5.75
CA TYR A 213 6.06 15.42 -6.02
C TYR A 213 6.31 16.22 -4.72
N LYS A 214 5.55 15.95 -3.64
CA LYS A 214 5.68 16.60 -2.33
C LYS A 214 7.10 16.49 -1.78
N HIS A 215 7.82 15.41 -2.10
CA HIS A 215 9.19 15.24 -1.62
C HIS A 215 10.20 16.09 -2.39
N GLY A 216 9.86 16.58 -3.58
CA GLY A 216 10.74 17.41 -4.40
C GLY A 216 11.86 16.62 -5.09
N GLN A 217 12.51 17.29 -6.05
CA GLN A 217 13.58 16.69 -6.87
C GLN A 217 14.83 16.39 -6.05
N ASP A 218 15.17 17.23 -5.07
CA ASP A 218 16.37 17.02 -4.24
C ASP A 218 16.25 15.73 -3.43
N THR A 219 15.11 15.50 -2.78
CA THR A 219 14.85 14.23 -2.07
C THR A 219 14.87 13.04 -3.04
N MET A 220 14.27 13.18 -4.23
CA MET A 220 14.33 12.13 -5.26
C MET A 220 15.78 11.80 -5.63
N THR A 221 16.57 12.80 -6.01
CA THR A 221 17.99 12.67 -6.36
C THR A 221 18.77 12.03 -5.23
N ALA A 222 18.45 12.38 -4.01
CA ALA A 222 19.25 11.98 -2.89
C ALA A 222 18.91 10.53 -2.46
N ILE A 223 17.66 10.07 -2.64
CA ILE A 223 17.23 8.65 -2.48
C ILE A 223 17.74 7.75 -3.61
N PHE A 224 17.55 8.20 -4.86
CA PHE A 224 17.71 7.37 -6.06
C PHE A 224 19.02 7.61 -6.83
N GLY A 225 19.82 8.58 -6.39
CA GLY A 225 21.00 9.07 -7.09
C GLY A 225 20.66 10.12 -8.16
N GLN A 226 21.66 10.93 -8.52
CA GLN A 226 21.57 11.92 -9.59
C GLN A 226 21.31 11.24 -10.94
N THR A 227 20.40 11.82 -11.73
CA THR A 227 20.15 11.44 -13.13
C THR A 227 20.61 12.51 -14.10
N GLU A 228 20.73 12.14 -15.38
CA GLU A 228 21.04 13.07 -16.48
C GLU A 228 20.03 14.22 -16.55
N GLU A 229 18.74 13.89 -16.37
CA GLU A 229 17.65 14.86 -16.35
C GLU A 229 16.85 14.74 -15.04
N PRO A 230 16.24 15.83 -14.53
CA PRO A 230 15.29 15.77 -13.43
C PRO A 230 14.13 14.83 -13.76
N GLU A 231 13.82 13.89 -12.87
CA GLU A 231 12.80 12.87 -13.12
C GLU A 231 11.51 13.05 -12.31
N LEU A 232 11.39 14.09 -11.47
CA LEU A 232 10.21 14.32 -10.64
C LEU A 232 8.93 14.41 -11.48
N PHE A 233 8.97 15.20 -12.55
CA PHE A 233 7.88 15.39 -13.53
C PHE A 233 8.17 14.69 -14.87
N HIS A 234 9.01 13.65 -14.87
CA HIS A 234 9.28 12.86 -16.07
C HIS A 234 8.26 11.71 -16.16
N PRO A 235 7.75 11.32 -17.36
CA PRO A 235 6.77 10.23 -17.53
C PRO A 235 7.14 8.90 -16.86
N ARG A 236 8.44 8.67 -16.66
CA ARG A 236 8.99 7.49 -15.96
C ARG A 236 8.63 7.43 -14.47
N ASN A 237 8.27 8.56 -13.86
CA ASN A 237 7.83 8.69 -12.47
C ASN A 237 6.30 8.71 -12.32
N GLY A 238 5.53 8.38 -13.35
CA GLY A 238 4.08 8.39 -13.23
C GLY A 238 3.36 7.46 -14.19
N LEU A 239 2.04 7.40 -14.00
CA LEU A 239 1.09 6.72 -14.87
C LEU A 239 -0.19 7.57 -14.97
N ILE A 240 -0.89 7.46 -16.10
CA ILE A 240 -2.28 7.88 -16.19
C ILE A 240 -3.14 6.85 -15.48
N MET A 241 -3.83 7.23 -14.43
CA MET A 241 -4.61 6.34 -13.57
C MET A 241 -6.07 6.75 -13.54
N PHE A 242 -6.98 5.78 -13.44
CA PHE A 242 -8.40 6.03 -13.14
C PHE A 242 -8.53 6.51 -11.69
N ASN A 243 -9.34 7.53 -11.40
CA ASN A 243 -9.37 8.18 -10.07
C ASN A 243 -9.48 7.19 -8.89
N PRO A 244 -10.42 6.23 -8.88
CA PRO A 244 -10.48 5.22 -7.81
C PRO A 244 -9.21 4.36 -7.68
N ILE A 245 -8.48 4.11 -8.77
CA ILE A 245 -7.20 3.39 -8.71
C ILE A 245 -6.15 4.23 -8.00
N GLU A 246 -6.06 5.52 -8.33
CA GLU A 246 -5.09 6.43 -7.71
C GLU A 246 -5.37 6.58 -6.21
N ASP A 247 -6.62 6.79 -5.82
CA ASP A 247 -7.00 6.89 -4.40
C ASP A 247 -6.60 5.62 -3.62
N MET A 248 -6.83 4.44 -4.21
CA MET A 248 -6.46 3.16 -3.59
C MET A 248 -4.95 2.86 -3.63
N PHE A 249 -4.23 3.43 -4.60
CA PHE A 249 -2.77 3.34 -4.73
C PHE A 249 -2.07 4.22 -3.69
N ASP A 250 -2.63 5.39 -3.40
CA ASP A 250 -2.10 6.36 -2.42
C ASP A 250 -2.36 5.93 -0.97
N CYS A 251 -3.51 5.30 -0.69
CA CYS A 251 -3.80 4.75 0.64
C CYS A 251 -3.10 3.40 0.92
N GLY A 252 -2.33 2.87 -0.03
CA GLY A 252 -1.54 1.65 0.15
C GLY A 252 -2.34 0.36 0.15
N PHE A 253 -3.50 0.33 -0.51
CA PHE A 253 -4.23 -0.91 -0.76
C PHE A 253 -3.63 -1.71 -1.93
N LEU A 254 -3.09 -0.99 -2.91
CA LEU A 254 -2.53 -1.52 -4.15
C LEU A 254 -1.05 -1.21 -4.26
N VAL A 255 -0.31 -2.11 -4.89
CA VAL A 255 1.07 -1.90 -5.34
C VAL A 255 1.23 -2.45 -6.74
N ILE A 256 2.22 -1.93 -7.47
CA ILE A 256 2.59 -2.46 -8.79
C ILE A 256 3.93 -3.18 -8.62
N ILE A 257 3.95 -4.44 -9.04
CA ILE A 257 5.13 -5.31 -8.93
C ILE A 257 5.51 -5.86 -10.31
N PRO A 258 6.73 -6.38 -10.49
CA PRO A 258 7.11 -7.09 -11.70
C PRO A 258 6.14 -8.20 -12.09
N ASP A 259 5.89 -8.32 -13.39
CA ASP A 259 5.15 -9.45 -13.95
C ASP A 259 6.08 -10.67 -14.06
N ILE A 260 6.28 -11.34 -12.92
CA ILE A 260 7.02 -12.59 -12.81
C ILE A 260 6.01 -13.72 -12.53
N PRO A 261 6.11 -14.87 -13.23
CA PRO A 261 5.10 -15.94 -13.17
C PRO A 261 4.98 -16.65 -11.82
N ASN A 262 5.99 -16.56 -10.94
CA ASN A 262 6.01 -17.20 -9.63
C ASN A 262 5.89 -16.15 -8.50
N ASP A 263 5.06 -16.43 -7.48
CA ASP A 263 4.93 -15.58 -6.29
C ASP A 263 6.19 -15.59 -5.41
N ASN A 264 7.00 -16.64 -5.53
CA ASN A 264 8.34 -16.75 -4.95
C ASN A 264 9.36 -16.84 -6.09
N PRO A 265 9.74 -15.70 -6.69
CA PRO A 265 10.60 -15.70 -7.86
C PRO A 265 12.00 -16.19 -7.51
N THR A 266 12.61 -16.98 -8.39
CA THR A 266 14.03 -17.34 -8.27
C THR A 266 14.93 -16.18 -8.67
N ALA A 267 16.22 -16.22 -8.31
CA ALA A 267 17.17 -15.22 -8.76
C ALA A 267 17.25 -15.12 -10.30
N ASP A 268 17.06 -16.24 -11.00
CA ASP A 268 17.04 -16.29 -12.46
C ASP A 268 15.78 -15.67 -13.05
N ASP A 269 14.62 -15.87 -12.41
CA ASP A 269 13.37 -15.21 -12.82
C ASP A 269 13.49 -13.68 -12.73
N ILE A 270 14.07 -13.18 -11.63
CA ILE A 270 14.34 -11.76 -11.42
C ILE A 270 15.33 -11.25 -12.48
N ARG A 271 16.45 -11.94 -12.69
CA ARG A 271 17.47 -11.57 -13.69
C ARG A 271 16.86 -11.50 -15.09
N ARG A 272 16.05 -12.50 -15.46
CA ARG A 272 15.34 -12.54 -16.75
C ARG A 272 14.43 -11.33 -16.91
N TRP A 273 13.59 -11.02 -15.92
CA TRP A 273 12.73 -9.85 -15.95
C TRP A 273 13.53 -8.55 -16.09
N GLN A 274 14.64 -8.40 -15.37
CA GLN A 274 15.50 -7.21 -15.44
C GLN A 274 16.14 -6.98 -16.81
N THR A 275 16.46 -8.07 -17.53
CA THR A 275 17.02 -8.02 -18.89
C THR A 275 15.96 -7.88 -19.99
N THR A 276 14.68 -8.10 -19.67
CA THR A 276 13.59 -8.01 -20.63
C THR A 276 13.25 -6.55 -20.92
N HIS A 277 13.05 -6.23 -22.20
CA HIS A 277 12.65 -4.90 -22.65
C HIS A 277 11.47 -5.03 -23.63
N PRO A 278 10.33 -4.37 -23.37
CA PRO A 278 10.02 -3.58 -22.17
C PRO A 278 9.87 -4.46 -20.90
N ARG A 279 10.11 -3.86 -19.72
CA ARG A 279 9.85 -4.52 -18.42
C ARG A 279 8.37 -4.45 -18.09
N GLU A 280 7.78 -5.60 -17.81
CA GLU A 280 6.35 -5.72 -17.60
C GLU A 280 5.99 -5.82 -16.11
N TYR A 281 4.78 -5.36 -15.80
CA TYR A 281 4.31 -5.20 -14.43
C TYR A 281 2.89 -5.75 -14.28
N LYS A 282 2.54 -6.14 -13.05
CA LYS A 282 1.20 -6.54 -12.65
C LYS A 282 0.77 -5.82 -11.38
N LEU A 283 -0.54 -5.66 -11.21
CA LEU A 283 -1.12 -5.08 -10.01
C LEU A 283 -1.17 -6.13 -8.90
N HIS A 284 -0.85 -5.75 -7.67
CA HIS A 284 -0.91 -6.60 -6.49
C HIS A 284 -1.69 -5.90 -5.38
N ILE A 285 -2.56 -6.65 -4.72
CA ILE A 285 -3.36 -6.17 -3.59
C ILE A 285 -2.72 -6.72 -2.33
N LEU A 286 -2.32 -5.83 -1.42
CA LEU A 286 -1.60 -6.23 -0.22
C LEU A 286 -2.48 -7.08 0.72
N ASP A 287 -3.78 -6.76 0.84
CA ASP A 287 -4.71 -7.53 1.66
C ASP A 287 -5.98 -7.92 0.89
N MET A 288 -5.96 -9.14 0.34
CA MET A 288 -7.12 -9.73 -0.36
C MET A 288 -8.30 -10.02 0.57
N ASN A 289 -8.10 -10.06 1.89
CA ASN A 289 -9.18 -10.24 2.86
C ASN A 289 -9.80 -8.91 3.31
N HIS A 290 -9.26 -7.77 2.85
CA HIS A 290 -9.83 -6.48 3.16
C HIS A 290 -11.24 -6.35 2.55
N PRO A 291 -12.23 -5.78 3.26
CA PRO A 291 -13.60 -5.65 2.73
C PRO A 291 -13.68 -4.94 1.37
N THR A 292 -12.76 -4.02 1.09
CA THR A 292 -12.69 -3.33 -0.21
C THR A 292 -12.39 -4.27 -1.38
N ALA A 293 -11.68 -5.39 -1.17
CA ALA A 293 -11.37 -6.34 -2.24
C ALA A 293 -12.63 -6.90 -2.94
N SER A 294 -13.75 -6.98 -2.23
CA SER A 294 -15.04 -7.44 -2.76
C SER A 294 -15.96 -6.33 -3.26
N LYS A 295 -15.50 -5.07 -3.28
CA LYS A 295 -16.26 -3.93 -3.81
C LYS A 295 -16.00 -3.71 -5.31
N PRO A 296 -16.94 -3.09 -6.04
CA PRO A 296 -16.72 -2.69 -7.43
C PRO A 296 -15.63 -1.60 -7.55
N VAL A 297 -14.94 -1.57 -8.69
CA VAL A 297 -13.90 -0.58 -9.02
C VAL A 297 -14.55 0.64 -9.70
N GLY A 298 -15.11 1.54 -8.89
CA GLY A 298 -15.78 2.74 -9.39
C GLY A 298 -16.88 2.43 -10.41
N THR A 299 -16.90 3.19 -11.50
CA THR A 299 -17.87 3.05 -12.61
C THR A 299 -17.44 2.06 -13.69
N ILE A 300 -16.29 1.41 -13.55
CA ILE A 300 -15.81 0.43 -14.54
C ILE A 300 -16.68 -0.81 -14.47
N GLN A 301 -17.40 -1.07 -15.55
CA GLN A 301 -18.42 -2.11 -15.59
C GLN A 301 -17.87 -3.49 -15.22
N ASN A 302 -18.54 -4.12 -14.25
CA ASN A 302 -18.37 -5.52 -13.85
C ASN A 302 -16.97 -5.93 -13.36
N LYS A 303 -16.14 -5.00 -12.85
CA LYS A 303 -14.87 -5.35 -12.20
C LYS A 303 -14.92 -5.09 -10.70
N MET A 304 -14.55 -6.10 -9.90
CA MET A 304 -14.25 -5.95 -8.48
C MET A 304 -12.76 -5.73 -8.27
N TRP A 305 -12.39 -5.15 -7.12
CA TRP A 305 -10.99 -4.94 -6.77
C TRP A 305 -10.17 -6.23 -6.84
N LYS A 306 -10.67 -7.32 -6.27
CA LYS A 306 -10.03 -8.64 -6.31
C LYS A 306 -9.74 -9.16 -7.73
N ASP A 307 -10.51 -8.73 -8.73
CA ASP A 307 -10.33 -9.15 -10.12
C ASP A 307 -9.13 -8.44 -10.78
N LEU A 308 -8.65 -7.36 -10.17
CA LEU A 308 -7.43 -6.67 -10.60
C LEU A 308 -6.16 -7.28 -9.98
N HIS A 309 -6.27 -8.12 -8.94
CA HIS A 309 -5.12 -8.75 -8.32
C HIS A 309 -4.40 -9.70 -9.29
N GLY A 310 -3.10 -9.53 -9.45
CA GLY A 310 -2.27 -10.29 -10.39
C GLY A 310 -2.46 -9.91 -11.85
N LYS A 311 -3.34 -8.95 -12.17
CA LYS A 311 -3.59 -8.53 -13.54
C LYS A 311 -2.40 -7.76 -14.09
N ARG A 312 -1.88 -8.20 -15.24
CA ARG A 312 -0.83 -7.49 -15.98
C ARG A 312 -1.31 -6.11 -16.43
N LEU A 313 -0.46 -5.10 -16.31
CA LEU A 313 -0.70 -3.76 -16.84
C LEU A 313 -0.58 -3.79 -18.37
N GLU A 314 -1.49 -3.12 -19.06
CA GLU A 314 -1.50 -3.05 -20.52
C GLU A 314 -1.07 -1.66 -20.97
N PHE A 315 0.15 -1.52 -21.46
CA PHE A 315 0.65 -0.28 -22.03
C PHE A 315 0.39 -0.21 -23.54
N ARG A 316 0.15 0.99 -24.06
CA ARG A 316 -0.11 1.20 -25.51
C ARG A 316 1.16 1.53 -26.31
N SER A 317 2.27 1.77 -25.62
CA SER A 317 3.61 1.96 -26.20
C SER A 317 4.63 1.08 -25.48
N ASP A 318 5.90 1.13 -25.89
CA ASP A 318 7.01 0.49 -25.19
C ASP A 318 7.48 1.27 -23.94
N ALA A 319 6.94 2.46 -23.70
CA ALA A 319 7.28 3.25 -22.52
C ALA A 319 6.82 2.52 -21.25
N ARG A 320 7.67 2.55 -20.22
CA ARG A 320 7.40 1.94 -18.92
C ARG A 320 7.85 2.87 -17.79
N PRO A 321 7.16 2.86 -16.65
CA PRO A 321 7.66 3.52 -15.45
C PRO A 321 8.99 2.89 -15.03
N ARG A 322 9.86 3.69 -14.40
CA ARG A 322 11.14 3.19 -13.89
C ARG A 322 10.91 2.27 -12.68
N ALA A 323 11.50 1.08 -12.75
CA ALA A 323 11.40 0.06 -11.70
C ALA A 323 11.75 0.57 -10.30
N ARG A 324 12.71 1.49 -10.17
CA ARG A 324 13.13 2.04 -8.87
C ARG A 324 12.02 2.82 -8.15
N TYR A 325 11.15 3.51 -8.88
CA TYR A 325 10.05 4.27 -8.29
C TYR A 325 8.91 3.35 -7.87
N LEU A 326 8.62 2.33 -8.67
CA LEU A 326 7.67 1.29 -8.29
C LEU A 326 8.15 0.51 -7.06
N TYR A 327 9.45 0.22 -6.99
CA TYR A 327 10.03 -0.46 -5.84
C TYR A 327 9.95 0.40 -4.57
N PHE A 328 10.29 1.68 -4.66
CA PHE A 328 10.11 2.61 -3.56
C PHE A 328 8.65 2.68 -3.11
N HIS A 329 7.71 2.84 -4.05
CA HIS A 329 6.29 2.83 -3.74
C HIS A 329 5.90 1.55 -3.01
N TYR A 330 6.26 0.37 -3.53
CA TYR A 330 6.02 -0.92 -2.87
C TYR A 330 6.52 -0.96 -1.42
N LEU A 331 7.77 -0.54 -1.17
CA LEU A 331 8.31 -0.45 0.17
C LEU A 331 7.49 0.50 1.05
N THR A 332 7.20 1.70 0.56
CA THR A 332 6.40 2.67 1.32
C THR A 332 5.01 2.14 1.67
N GLN A 333 4.34 1.42 0.77
CA GLN A 333 3.02 0.85 1.04
C GLN A 333 3.06 -0.30 2.05
N ILE A 334 4.09 -1.16 2.00
CA ILE A 334 4.27 -2.19 3.04
C ILE A 334 4.46 -1.52 4.41
N LEU A 335 5.23 -0.45 4.48
CA LEU A 335 5.46 0.27 5.73
C LEU A 335 4.19 0.97 6.23
N ARG A 336 3.44 1.65 5.35
CA ARG A 336 2.11 2.19 5.66
C ARG A 336 1.20 1.11 6.22
N TYR A 337 1.11 -0.02 5.54
CA TYR A 337 0.26 -1.12 5.98
C TYR A 337 0.70 -1.69 7.33
N ALA A 338 2.01 -1.88 7.53
CA ALA A 338 2.58 -2.33 8.80
C ALA A 338 2.26 -1.40 9.98
N TRP A 339 2.06 -0.11 9.71
CA TRP A 339 1.69 0.89 10.70
C TRP A 339 0.20 0.93 11.03
N HIS A 340 -0.65 0.86 10.00
CA HIS A 340 -2.10 0.96 10.17
C HIS A 340 -2.71 -0.33 10.75
N GLU A 341 -2.21 -1.49 10.34
CA GLU A 341 -2.78 -2.79 10.69
C GLU A 341 -1.93 -3.52 11.74
N ARG A 342 -2.13 -3.20 13.03
CA ARG A 342 -1.26 -3.67 14.14
C ARG A 342 -0.87 -5.15 14.12
N PHE A 343 -1.81 -6.03 13.75
CA PHE A 343 -1.62 -7.49 13.77
C PHE A 343 -1.67 -8.12 12.38
N LYS A 344 -2.52 -7.62 11.47
CA LYS A 344 -2.54 -8.08 10.07
C LYS A 344 -1.30 -7.60 9.31
N GLY A 345 -0.76 -6.43 9.64
CA GLY A 345 0.50 -5.92 9.12
C GLY A 345 1.72 -6.72 9.59
N GLU A 346 1.65 -7.44 10.72
CA GLU A 346 2.68 -8.42 11.08
C GLU A 346 2.66 -9.63 10.16
N ILE A 347 1.47 -10.18 9.87
CA ILE A 347 1.32 -11.29 8.92
C ILE A 347 1.74 -10.87 7.52
N LEU A 348 1.34 -9.67 7.06
CA LEU A 348 1.74 -9.16 5.75
C LEU A 348 3.25 -8.98 5.65
N ARG A 349 3.90 -8.39 6.67
CA ARG A 349 5.36 -8.26 6.72
C ARG A 349 6.05 -9.61 6.60
N GLU A 350 5.58 -10.61 7.34
CA GLU A 350 6.09 -11.97 7.25
C GLU A 350 5.90 -12.52 5.83
N THR A 351 4.70 -12.46 5.26
CA THR A 351 4.42 -13.09 3.97
C THR A 351 5.01 -12.38 2.76
N GLU A 352 5.09 -11.05 2.77
CA GLU A 352 5.56 -10.27 1.61
C GLU A 352 7.08 -10.11 1.62
N MET A 353 7.70 -9.96 2.78
CA MET A 353 9.14 -9.75 2.85
C MET A 353 9.96 -11.03 2.99
N GLU A 354 9.32 -12.18 3.27
CA GLU A 354 9.95 -13.49 3.10
C GLU A 354 10.12 -13.87 1.62
N LYS A 355 9.42 -13.18 0.72
CA LYS A 355 9.59 -13.37 -0.73
C LYS A 355 10.92 -12.76 -1.15
N ASN A 356 11.59 -13.41 -2.11
CA ASN A 356 12.76 -12.81 -2.76
C ASN A 356 12.36 -11.47 -3.37
N VAL A 357 12.89 -10.39 -2.80
CA VAL A 357 12.58 -9.04 -3.28
C VAL A 357 13.20 -8.88 -4.65
N TRP A 358 12.36 -8.48 -5.61
CA TRP A 358 12.70 -8.35 -7.03
C TRP A 358 13.62 -7.15 -7.35
N ALA A 359 14.01 -6.37 -6.33
CA ALA A 359 14.93 -5.27 -6.46
C ALA A 359 16.38 -5.73 -6.27
N THR A 360 17.26 -5.27 -7.15
CA THR A 360 18.71 -5.42 -6.94
C THR A 360 19.17 -4.30 -6.00
N PRO A 361 19.75 -4.62 -4.83
CA PRO A 361 20.26 -3.63 -3.90
C PRO A 361 21.33 -2.75 -4.55
N GLY A 362 21.29 -1.43 -4.31
CA GLY A 362 22.22 -0.45 -4.87
C GLY A 362 21.87 0.05 -6.27
N ARG A 363 21.12 -0.70 -7.10
CA ARG A 363 20.69 -0.21 -8.43
C ARG A 363 19.47 0.70 -8.37
N TYR A 364 18.58 0.49 -7.41
CA TYR A 364 17.30 1.20 -7.34
C TYR A 364 17.25 2.22 -6.22
N ILE A 365 17.70 1.88 -5.03
CA ILE A 365 17.70 2.74 -3.84
C ILE A 365 19.05 2.54 -3.15
N LYS A 366 19.60 3.62 -2.57
CA LYS A 366 20.82 3.55 -1.76
C LYS A 366 20.70 2.51 -0.63
N ARG A 367 21.80 1.82 -0.33
CA ARG A 367 21.82 0.75 0.68
C ARG A 367 21.47 1.26 2.07
N SER A 368 21.93 2.45 2.45
CA SER A 368 21.58 3.14 3.69
C SER A 368 20.06 3.27 3.90
N PHE A 369 19.33 3.57 2.83
CA PHE A 369 17.88 3.70 2.86
C PHE A 369 17.16 2.36 3.02
N ILE A 370 17.63 1.34 2.30
CA ILE A 370 17.12 -0.03 2.45
C ILE A 370 17.38 -0.51 3.89
N ARG A 371 18.55 -0.17 4.46
CA ARG A 371 18.89 -0.47 5.86
C ARG A 371 17.94 0.19 6.83
N ALA A 372 17.71 1.48 6.69
CA ALA A 372 16.78 2.22 7.54
C ALA A 372 15.36 1.66 7.44
N PHE A 373 14.91 1.28 6.24
CA PHE A 373 13.63 0.62 6.03
C PHE A 373 13.54 -0.73 6.75
N ILE A 374 14.56 -1.59 6.59
CA ILE A 374 14.63 -2.89 7.26
C ILE A 374 14.67 -2.75 8.78
N GLU A 375 15.40 -1.76 9.29
CA GLU A 375 15.47 -1.41 10.71
C GLU A 375 14.10 -1.00 11.24
N GLU A 376 13.34 -0.18 10.51
CA GLU A 376 11.97 0.16 10.92
C GLU A 376 11.03 -1.06 10.86
N VAL A 377 11.06 -1.84 9.79
CA VAL A 377 10.13 -2.98 9.65
C VAL A 377 10.42 -4.09 10.68
N GLY A 378 11.67 -4.22 11.15
CA GLY A 378 12.03 -4.98 12.35
C GLY A 378 12.46 -6.44 12.16
N HIS A 379 12.86 -6.85 10.95
CA HIS A 379 13.22 -8.24 10.66
C HIS A 379 14.66 -8.39 10.14
N GLU A 380 15.12 -9.64 10.03
CA GLU A 380 16.43 -10.05 9.50
C GLU A 380 16.40 -10.13 7.97
N TYR A 381 16.35 -8.98 7.32
CA TYR A 381 16.38 -8.86 5.88
C TYR A 381 17.78 -8.62 5.32
N GLU A 382 18.82 -9.16 5.97
CA GLU A 382 20.20 -9.02 5.48
C GLU A 382 20.36 -9.60 4.06
N HIS A 383 19.60 -10.64 3.73
CA HIS A 383 19.51 -11.19 2.38
C HIS A 383 18.96 -10.20 1.34
N LEU A 384 18.21 -9.18 1.76
CA LEU A 384 17.80 -8.08 0.87
C LEU A 384 18.94 -7.13 0.51
N PHE A 385 20.13 -7.24 1.12
CA PHE A 385 21.33 -6.52 0.68
C PHE A 385 22.17 -7.34 -0.30
N TRP A 386 22.07 -8.67 -0.21
CA TRP A 386 22.76 -9.60 -1.07
C TRP A 386 21.92 -9.81 -2.33
N GLY A 387 21.96 -8.81 -3.22
CA GLY A 387 21.52 -9.01 -4.61
C GLY A 387 22.28 -10.16 -5.27
N PRO A 388 21.83 -10.66 -6.44
CA PRO A 388 22.60 -11.61 -7.21
C PRO A 388 24.00 -11.02 -7.43
N GLU A 389 25.04 -11.69 -6.93
CA GLU A 389 26.42 -11.20 -6.91
C GLU A 389 26.82 -10.59 -8.26
N GLU A 390 26.98 -9.27 -8.29
CA GLU A 390 27.72 -8.56 -9.32
C GLU A 390 28.67 -7.59 -8.62
N GLY A 391 29.98 -7.79 -8.85
CA GLY A 391 31.08 -7.00 -8.30
C GLY A 391 31.11 -5.56 -8.83
N GLY A 392 30.09 -4.77 -8.49
CA GLY A 392 30.13 -3.32 -8.62
C GLY A 392 31.12 -2.70 -7.63
N PRO A 393 31.64 -1.50 -7.92
CA PRO A 393 32.58 -0.82 -7.04
C PRO A 393 32.00 -0.72 -5.62
N GLN A 394 32.85 -0.93 -4.62
CA GLN A 394 32.53 -0.60 -3.23
C GLN A 394 32.29 0.91 -3.17
N ASP A 395 31.04 1.33 -3.37
CA ASP A 395 30.62 2.68 -3.04
C ASP A 395 30.85 2.84 -1.52
N GLN A 396 31.76 3.74 -1.17
CA GLN A 396 32.15 4.06 0.19
C GLN A 396 30.92 4.50 0.99
N ASP A 397 30.72 3.87 2.15
CA ASP A 397 29.69 4.21 3.14
C ASP A 397 29.74 5.70 3.59
N ASP A 398 30.85 6.42 3.33
CA ASP A 398 31.06 7.82 3.75
C ASP A 398 30.09 8.83 3.10
N PHE A 399 29.51 8.54 1.92
CA PHE A 399 28.55 9.46 1.27
C PHE A 399 27.12 9.31 1.83
N ASP A 400 26.85 8.22 2.56
CA ASP A 400 25.51 7.91 3.09
C ASP A 400 25.14 8.79 4.30
N ASP A 401 26.11 9.15 5.14
CA ASP A 401 25.89 9.99 6.32
C ASP A 401 25.64 11.46 5.96
N CYS A 402 26.30 11.96 4.91
CA CYS A 402 26.08 13.32 4.42
C CYS A 402 24.67 13.51 3.84
N PHE A 403 24.11 12.48 3.19
CA PHE A 403 22.74 12.53 2.67
C PHE A 403 21.71 12.51 3.79
N LEU A 404 21.89 11.61 4.76
CA LEU A 404 21.04 11.52 5.93
C LEU A 404 21.06 12.82 6.75
N GLN A 405 22.24 13.40 6.94
CA GLN A 405 22.39 14.72 7.57
C GLN A 405 21.68 15.82 6.77
N ALA A 406 21.81 15.85 5.43
CA ALA A 406 21.13 16.85 4.60
C ALA A 406 19.60 16.75 4.67
N CYS A 407 19.04 15.54 4.74
CA CYS A 407 17.61 15.37 4.96
C CYS A 407 17.18 15.80 6.36
N VAL A 408 17.96 15.48 7.39
CA VAL A 408 17.70 15.94 8.77
C VAL A 408 17.73 17.48 8.82
N ASP A 409 18.73 18.11 8.22
CA ASP A 409 18.89 19.57 8.16
C ASP A 409 17.74 20.26 7.40
N GLN A 410 17.31 19.68 6.27
CA GLN A 410 16.18 20.20 5.49
C GLN A 410 14.87 20.12 6.28
N VAL A 411 14.70 19.08 7.11
CA VAL A 411 13.52 18.96 7.97
C VAL A 411 13.62 19.87 9.20
N GLU A 412 14.79 20.02 9.81
CA GLU A 412 15.00 21.01 10.88
C GLU A 412 14.75 22.44 10.39
N TYR A 413 15.20 22.77 9.17
CA TYR A 413 14.94 24.05 8.52
C TYR A 413 13.43 24.31 8.36
N ASN A 414 12.67 23.29 7.91
CA ASN A 414 11.22 23.38 7.74
C ASN A 414 10.45 23.43 9.08
N LEU A 415 10.98 22.83 10.14
CA LEU A 415 10.43 22.95 11.50
C LEU A 415 10.66 24.36 12.08
N ARG A 416 11.82 24.98 11.80
CA ARG A 416 12.13 26.36 12.23
C ARG A 416 11.30 27.42 11.51
N LYS A 417 10.87 27.17 10.27
CA LYS A 417 9.93 28.05 9.55
C LYS A 417 8.50 28.05 10.11
N LYS A 418 8.15 27.12 11.00
CA LYS A 418 6.85 27.06 11.71
C LYS A 418 6.95 27.65 13.12
N THR A 419 7.54 28.82 13.27
CA THR A 419 7.27 29.70 14.42
C THR A 419 6.09 30.62 14.10
N PRO A 420 5.25 30.97 15.09
CA PRO A 420 3.84 31.29 14.88
C PRO A 420 3.62 32.78 14.58
N GLU A 421 3.63 33.17 13.30
CA GLU A 421 3.06 34.47 12.90
C GLU A 421 2.19 34.43 11.62
N ASP A 422 2.08 33.31 10.90
CA ASP A 422 1.18 33.20 9.74
C ASP A 422 0.12 32.10 9.97
N ASP A 423 -0.81 32.37 10.89
CA ASP A 423 -2.16 31.80 10.87
C ASP A 423 -3.05 32.91 10.28
N ASP A 424 -3.18 32.94 8.96
CA ASP A 424 -4.28 33.63 8.27
C ASP A 424 -4.63 32.80 7.02
N ASP A 425 -5.87 32.29 7.06
CA ASP A 425 -6.79 32.03 5.96
C ASP A 425 -6.35 31.16 4.76
N ASP A 426 -7.07 30.04 4.58
CA ASP A 426 -7.76 29.72 3.32
C ASP A 426 -8.52 28.38 3.49
N ASP A 427 -9.77 28.51 3.94
CA ASP A 427 -10.86 27.63 3.53
C ASP A 427 -11.10 27.90 2.03
N ASP A 428 -10.71 26.96 1.16
CA ASP A 428 -11.15 26.95 -0.25
C ASP A 428 -12.07 25.74 -0.43
N ASP A 429 -13.34 25.99 -0.12
CA ASP A 429 -14.49 25.29 -0.70
C ASP A 429 -14.56 25.68 -2.19
N GLU A 430 -14.13 24.78 -3.07
CA GLU A 430 -14.40 24.88 -4.51
C GLU A 430 -15.89 24.61 -4.75
N GLU A 431 -16.74 25.63 -4.55
CA GLU A 431 -18.08 25.68 -5.15
C GLU A 431 -17.94 26.07 -6.63
N GLU A 432 -18.35 25.15 -7.51
CA GLU A 432 -18.47 25.36 -8.95
C GLU A 432 -19.56 26.41 -9.21
N GLU A 433 -19.17 27.62 -9.62
CA GLU A 433 -20.10 28.62 -10.18
C GLU A 433 -20.63 28.13 -11.55
N GLU A 434 -21.89 27.72 -11.57
CA GLU A 434 -22.68 27.58 -12.80
C GLU A 434 -23.02 29.00 -13.32
N GLU A 435 -22.43 29.38 -14.46
CA GLU A 435 -22.82 30.58 -15.20
C GLU A 435 -24.23 30.38 -15.80
N GLU A 436 -25.25 30.99 -15.18
CA GLU A 436 -26.56 31.22 -15.78
C GLU A 436 -26.48 32.43 -16.73
N ASP A 437 -26.53 32.16 -18.04
CA ASP A 437 -26.77 33.15 -19.09
C ASP A 437 -28.26 33.58 -19.05
N ASP A 438 -28.55 34.70 -18.36
CA ASP A 438 -29.79 35.46 -18.49
C ASP A 438 -29.55 36.66 -19.42
N ASP A 439 -29.95 36.53 -20.69
CA ASP A 439 -30.09 37.66 -21.62
C ASP A 439 -31.58 38.02 -21.76
N ASP A 440 -31.88 39.17 -21.17
CA ASP A 440 -33.17 39.81 -20.98
C ASP A 440 -33.73 40.47 -22.26
N GLU A 441 -35.03 40.70 -22.18
CA GLU A 441 -36.08 41.03 -23.12
C GLU A 441 -35.88 42.20 -24.10
N SER A 442 -36.60 42.11 -25.23
CA SER A 442 -37.21 43.28 -25.86
C SER A 442 -38.58 42.94 -26.41
N GLU A 443 -39.61 43.40 -25.71
CA GLU A 443 -41.00 43.44 -26.15
C GLU A 443 -41.21 44.33 -27.40
N GLY A 444 -42.26 44.02 -28.17
CA GLY A 444 -42.78 44.89 -29.22
C GLY A 444 -43.97 44.27 -29.96
N GLU A 445 -45.18 44.46 -29.42
CA GLU A 445 -46.47 44.14 -30.04
C GLU A 445 -46.60 44.71 -31.48
N THR A 446 -47.26 43.97 -32.38
CA THR A 446 -48.46 44.46 -33.11
C THR A 446 -49.03 43.39 -34.08
N ALA A 447 -50.32 43.57 -34.37
CA ALA A 447 -51.28 42.64 -34.95
C ALA A 447 -51.01 42.12 -36.39
N GLY A 448 -51.67 41.00 -36.74
CA GLY A 448 -51.71 40.39 -38.10
C GLY A 448 -52.44 41.25 -39.17
N PRO A 449 -52.90 40.72 -40.34
CA PRO A 449 -53.11 39.30 -40.70
C PRO A 449 -52.73 38.90 -42.17
N SER A 450 -52.92 37.60 -42.46
CA SER A 450 -53.42 37.02 -43.72
C SER A 450 -52.49 36.72 -44.93
N HIS A 451 -52.76 35.52 -45.47
CA HIS A 451 -52.75 35.10 -46.87
C HIS A 451 -51.47 34.63 -47.61
N ALA A 452 -51.58 33.37 -48.04
CA ALA A 452 -51.36 32.82 -49.40
C ALA A 452 -50.11 31.97 -49.69
N HIS A 453 -50.42 30.71 -50.05
CA HIS A 453 -49.69 29.70 -50.85
C HIS A 453 -49.05 30.24 -52.17
N PRO A 454 -48.51 29.39 -53.07
CA PRO A 454 -47.41 28.40 -53.01
C PRO A 454 -46.45 28.53 -54.24
N ALA A 455 -45.33 27.78 -54.31
CA ALA A 455 -44.64 27.36 -55.57
C ALA A 455 -43.31 26.63 -55.22
N THR A 456 -43.22 25.31 -55.35
CA THR A 456 -42.69 24.52 -56.49
C THR A 456 -41.16 24.57 -56.72
N ASN A 457 -40.48 23.46 -56.35
CA ASN A 457 -39.64 22.53 -57.18
C ASN A 457 -38.53 23.07 -58.13
N PRO A 458 -37.66 22.20 -58.69
CA PRO A 458 -36.93 21.03 -58.18
C PRO A 458 -35.45 20.97 -58.72
N ASP A 459 -34.77 19.84 -58.49
CA ASP A 459 -33.70 19.21 -59.29
C ASP A 459 -32.41 20.01 -59.65
N ASP A 460 -31.24 19.45 -59.32
CA ASP A 460 -30.52 18.64 -60.32
C ASP A 460 -29.43 17.77 -59.67
N SER A 461 -29.16 16.70 -60.37
CA SER A 461 -28.40 15.50 -60.08
C SER A 461 -27.13 15.47 -60.93
N THR A 462 -26.39 14.36 -60.85
CA THR A 462 -25.29 13.90 -61.72
C THR A 462 -23.87 14.40 -61.38
N LEU A 463 -22.99 13.54 -60.85
CA LEU A 463 -22.23 12.43 -61.49
C LEU A 463 -21.09 12.90 -62.38
N SER A 464 -19.86 12.55 -61.99
CA SER A 464 -18.72 12.16 -62.84
C SER A 464 -17.70 11.49 -61.89
N ASN A 465 -17.53 10.17 -61.92
CA ASN A 465 -16.54 9.44 -62.74
C ASN A 465 -15.09 9.89 -62.53
#